data_AF-A0A3N6N4I3-F1
#
_entry.id   AF-A0A3N6N4I3-F1
#
_cell.length_a   1.000
_cell.length_b   1.000
_cell.length_c   1.000
_cell.angle_alpha   90.00
_cell.angle_beta   90.00
_cell.angle_gamma   90.00
#
_symmetry.space_group_name_H-M   'P 1'
#
loop_
_entity.id
_entity.type
_entity.pdbx_description
1 polymer ?
#
loop_
_entity_poly.entity_id
_entity_poly.type
_entity_poly.pdbx_seq_one_letter_code
_entity_poly.pdbx_strand_id
1 'polypeptide(L)'
;MSVPASARYNPTGQNVDVISTVNGGEEASWAIYRGGGLVGMESDNTRPPADVPIDFVDWPFSKDGEQSFEDHLQVVKEEKPMYAVAPDVENGRDVSTVLEYADQLDSHAGVVIVVPKDAHPEDVGDDYRIGIPCQDRFGGVPWSIWEYRNCEQVHLLGGSPVRHADFKHYVNVRSVDTASIVKAAYRGGFWNEGGWHKDTLGFYGSLEASIDGMNRFWNGGVSVFGQERARALPAGTELPEQEREELLTRGEIPDRWLHIKYPIELEAIEDQIDPNENPWPPSDTLGDGDRVPFPGRAAFY
;
A
#
# COMPACT_ATOMS: atom_id res chain seq x y z
N MET A 1 -4.43 -21.23 12.13
CA MET A 1 -3.59 -21.90 11.11
C MET A 1 -3.30 -20.87 10.04
N SER A 2 -2.04 -20.52 9.78
CA SER A 2 -1.69 -19.54 8.74
C SER A 2 -1.94 -20.14 7.35
N VAL A 3 -2.65 -19.40 6.49
CA VAL A 3 -2.76 -19.74 5.07
C VAL A 3 -1.38 -19.52 4.45
N PRO A 4 -0.76 -20.51 3.80
CA PRO A 4 0.55 -20.36 3.17
C PRO A 4 0.55 -19.27 2.11
N ALA A 5 1.62 -18.49 2.00
CA ALA A 5 1.76 -17.37 1.05
C ALA A 5 1.46 -17.78 -0.40
N SER A 6 1.84 -19.00 -0.80
CA SER A 6 1.56 -19.59 -2.11
C SER A 6 0.08 -19.82 -2.42
N ALA A 7 -0.78 -19.92 -1.40
CA ALA A 7 -2.24 -20.02 -1.58
C ALA A 7 -2.93 -18.65 -1.65
N ARG A 8 -2.21 -17.56 -1.35
CA ARG A 8 -2.70 -16.18 -1.48
C ARG A 8 -2.26 -15.51 -2.77
N TYR A 9 -1.19 -16.01 -3.36
CA TYR A 9 -0.68 -15.58 -4.65
C TYR A 9 -1.78 -15.76 -5.72
N ASN A 10 -2.05 -14.73 -6.50
CA ASN A 10 -2.89 -14.82 -7.68
C ASN A 10 -2.01 -15.12 -8.90
N PRO A 11 -1.80 -16.40 -9.26
CA PRO A 11 -0.93 -16.78 -10.36
C PRO A 11 -1.44 -16.33 -11.73
N THR A 12 -2.69 -15.85 -11.85
CA THR A 12 -3.22 -15.36 -13.12
C THR A 12 -2.77 -13.93 -13.43
N GLY A 13 -2.21 -13.22 -12.45
CA GLY A 13 -1.55 -11.93 -12.63
C GLY A 13 -2.41 -10.85 -13.29
N GLN A 14 -3.74 -10.85 -13.17
CA GLN A 14 -4.58 -9.81 -13.81
C GLN A 14 -4.96 -8.66 -12.89
N ASN A 15 -5.02 -8.90 -11.58
CA ASN A 15 -5.38 -7.87 -10.62
C ASN A 15 -4.10 -7.18 -10.11
N VAL A 16 -4.24 -5.90 -9.77
CA VAL A 16 -3.23 -5.13 -9.07
C VAL A 16 -3.49 -5.26 -7.57
N ASP A 17 -2.48 -5.70 -6.84
CA ASP A 17 -2.52 -5.74 -5.38
C ASP A 17 -2.29 -4.35 -4.79
N VAL A 18 -3.13 -3.98 -3.82
CA VAL A 18 -3.00 -2.72 -3.08
C VAL A 18 -2.42 -3.02 -1.70
N ILE A 19 -1.24 -2.47 -1.45
CA ILE A 19 -0.46 -2.66 -0.23
C ILE A 19 -0.45 -1.35 0.56
N SER A 20 -0.47 -1.45 1.88
CA SER A 20 -0.14 -0.33 2.75
C SER A 20 0.79 -0.76 3.86
N THR A 21 1.89 -0.05 4.01
CA THR A 21 2.86 -0.24 5.08
C THR A 21 2.32 0.42 6.35
N VAL A 22 2.13 -0.37 7.40
CA VAL A 22 1.52 0.06 8.66
C VAL A 22 2.47 -0.31 9.80
N ASN A 23 3.42 0.56 10.12
CA ASN A 23 4.44 0.27 11.14
C ASN A 23 3.80 0.25 12.55
N GLY A 24 3.50 -0.94 13.08
CA GLY A 24 3.09 -1.20 14.47
C GLY A 24 1.63 -0.94 14.87
N GLY A 25 0.78 -0.38 14.00
CA GLY A 25 -0.60 -0.01 14.36
C GLY A 25 -1.64 -1.12 14.17
N GLU A 26 -2.06 -1.80 15.25
CA GLU A 26 -3.01 -2.93 15.21
C GLU A 26 -4.30 -2.64 14.42
N GLU A 27 -5.08 -1.67 14.87
CA GLU A 27 -6.37 -1.34 14.26
C GLU A 27 -6.22 -0.79 12.84
N ALA A 28 -5.10 -0.12 12.57
CA ALA A 28 -4.79 0.37 11.23
C ALA A 28 -4.51 -0.81 10.29
N SER A 29 -3.72 -1.79 10.71
CA SER A 29 -3.47 -3.01 9.93
C SER A 29 -4.76 -3.78 9.66
N TRP A 30 -5.64 -3.91 10.65
CA TRP A 30 -6.95 -4.53 10.45
C TRP A 30 -7.87 -3.72 9.53
N ALA A 31 -7.85 -2.39 9.58
CA ALA A 31 -8.59 -1.54 8.66
C ALA A 31 -8.11 -1.73 7.20
N ILE A 32 -6.80 -1.80 6.98
CA ILE A 32 -6.24 -2.13 5.66
C ILE A 32 -6.73 -3.50 5.18
N TYR A 33 -6.68 -4.51 6.06
CA TYR A 33 -7.13 -5.86 5.73
C TYR A 33 -8.63 -5.93 5.41
N ARG A 34 -9.49 -5.25 6.19
CA ARG A 34 -10.95 -5.17 5.96
C ARG A 34 -11.30 -4.46 4.66
N GLY A 35 -10.52 -3.45 4.27
CA GLY A 35 -10.63 -2.80 2.96
C GLY A 35 -10.27 -3.72 1.78
N GLY A 36 -9.69 -4.89 2.05
CA GLY A 36 -9.19 -5.83 1.04
C GLY A 36 -7.78 -5.52 0.58
N GLY A 37 -6.97 -4.85 1.40
CA GLY A 37 -5.58 -4.53 1.14
C GLY A 37 -4.63 -5.56 1.73
N LEU A 38 -3.37 -5.48 1.32
CA LEU A 38 -2.26 -6.23 1.88
C LEU A 38 -1.54 -5.36 2.92
N VAL A 39 -1.17 -5.96 4.05
CA VAL A 39 -0.47 -5.26 5.14
C VAL A 39 1.03 -5.43 4.94
N GLY A 40 1.75 -4.31 4.93
CA GLY A 40 3.19 -4.26 4.84
C GLY A 40 3.87 -3.69 6.08
N MET A 41 5.18 -3.91 6.17
CA MET A 41 6.09 -3.28 7.13
C MET A 41 7.47 -3.05 6.49
N GLU A 42 8.24 -2.09 6.99
CA GLU A 42 9.70 -2.07 6.75
C GLU A 42 10.39 -3.05 7.72
N SER A 43 11.48 -3.70 7.31
CA SER A 43 12.10 -4.74 8.14
C SER A 43 12.83 -4.24 9.39
N ASP A 44 13.10 -2.94 9.52
CA ASP A 44 13.66 -2.33 10.75
C ASP A 44 12.58 -1.80 11.69
N ASN A 45 11.32 -1.80 11.25
CA ASN A 45 10.21 -1.23 12.00
C ASN A 45 9.50 -2.25 12.89
N THR A 46 8.70 -1.72 13.81
CA THR A 46 7.87 -2.55 14.69
C THR A 46 6.88 -3.34 13.85
N ARG A 47 6.99 -4.67 13.93
CA ARG A 47 6.06 -5.61 13.30
C ARG A 47 4.62 -5.29 13.75
N PRO A 48 3.64 -5.25 12.83
CA PRO A 48 2.23 -5.31 13.18
C PRO A 48 1.91 -6.50 14.11
N PRO A 49 0.75 -6.49 14.79
CA PRO A 49 0.35 -7.56 15.70
C PRO A 49 0.47 -8.96 15.11
N ALA A 50 0.79 -9.93 15.98
CA ALA A 50 1.12 -11.31 15.60
C ALA A 50 0.03 -12.03 14.79
N ASP A 51 -1.23 -11.65 14.99
CA ASP A 51 -2.40 -12.22 14.34
C ASP A 51 -2.73 -11.59 12.98
N VAL A 52 -2.12 -10.45 12.64
CA VAL A 52 -2.18 -9.88 11.30
C VAL A 52 -1.10 -10.52 10.42
N PRO A 53 -1.47 -11.08 9.26
CA PRO A 53 -0.49 -11.56 8.31
C PRO A 53 0.28 -10.41 7.66
N ILE A 54 1.61 -10.52 7.63
CA ILE A 54 2.47 -9.60 6.88
C ILE A 54 2.58 -10.12 5.45
N ASP A 55 2.04 -9.37 4.50
CA ASP A 55 2.04 -9.72 3.08
C ASP A 55 3.18 -9.00 2.31
N PHE A 56 3.76 -7.92 2.86
CA PHE A 56 4.83 -7.14 2.23
C PHE A 56 5.91 -6.75 3.24
N VAL A 57 7.18 -6.95 2.90
CA VAL A 57 8.34 -6.51 3.69
C VAL A 57 9.22 -5.61 2.83
N ASP A 58 9.30 -4.33 3.20
CA ASP A 58 10.10 -3.33 2.51
C ASP A 58 11.55 -3.33 2.97
N TRP A 59 12.44 -2.90 2.08
CA TRP A 59 13.83 -2.62 2.41
C TRP A 59 13.92 -1.28 3.17
N PRO A 60 14.58 -1.23 4.33
CA PRO A 60 14.74 0.01 5.10
C PRO A 60 15.62 1.01 4.34
N PHE A 61 15.15 2.25 4.21
CA PHE A 61 15.98 3.36 3.72
C PHE A 61 16.62 4.14 4.87
N SER A 62 16.95 3.47 5.98
CA SER A 62 17.47 4.14 7.17
C SER A 62 18.78 4.87 6.83
N LYS A 63 18.83 6.16 7.21
CA LYS A 63 19.93 7.08 6.85
C LYS A 63 21.27 6.71 7.49
N ASP A 64 21.23 5.85 8.50
CA ASP A 64 22.37 5.59 9.38
C ASP A 64 23.01 4.21 9.15
N GLY A 65 22.53 3.43 8.17
CA GLY A 65 23.16 2.18 7.75
C GLY A 65 23.13 1.07 8.81
N GLU A 66 22.18 1.13 9.75
CA GLU A 66 22.12 0.19 10.87
C GLU A 66 21.60 -1.19 10.47
N GLN A 67 20.75 -1.28 9.44
CA GLN A 67 20.19 -2.56 9.01
C GLN A 67 20.98 -3.16 7.84
N SER A 68 21.50 -4.38 8.05
CA SER A 68 22.21 -5.15 7.04
C SER A 68 21.24 -5.93 6.13
N PHE A 69 21.74 -6.43 5.00
CA PHE A 69 20.96 -7.35 4.16
C PHE A 69 20.57 -8.61 4.93
N GLU A 70 21.45 -9.11 5.78
CA GLU A 70 21.23 -10.30 6.61
C GLU A 70 20.07 -10.11 7.60
N ASP A 71 19.95 -8.92 8.20
CA ASP A 71 18.85 -8.58 9.10
C ASP A 71 17.51 -8.56 8.35
N HIS A 72 17.46 -7.91 7.18
CA HIS A 72 16.29 -7.90 6.32
C HIS A 72 15.89 -9.32 5.87
N LEU A 73 16.86 -10.11 5.41
CA LEU A 73 16.65 -11.51 5.00
C LEU A 73 16.10 -12.35 6.16
N GLN A 74 16.53 -12.09 7.40
CA GLN A 74 16.00 -12.78 8.58
C GLN A 74 14.51 -12.49 8.79
N VAL A 75 14.10 -11.22 8.67
CA VAL A 75 12.68 -10.83 8.75
C VAL A 75 11.86 -11.51 7.64
N VAL A 76 12.36 -11.52 6.41
CA VAL A 76 11.68 -12.17 5.27
C VAL A 76 11.55 -13.68 5.48
N LYS A 77 12.55 -14.35 6.08
CA LYS A 77 12.48 -15.78 6.44
C LYS A 77 11.43 -16.08 7.50
N GLU A 78 11.26 -15.18 8.47
CA GLU A 78 10.32 -15.31 9.57
C GLU A 78 8.89 -15.08 9.09
N GLU A 79 8.65 -13.97 8.37
CA GLU A 79 7.32 -13.59 7.91
C GLU A 79 6.85 -14.37 6.69
N LYS A 80 7.77 -14.80 5.82
CA LYS A 80 7.48 -15.44 4.53
C LYS A 80 6.44 -14.66 3.72
N PRO A 81 6.70 -13.37 3.45
CA PRO A 81 5.70 -12.48 2.89
C PRO A 81 5.37 -12.86 1.44
N MET A 82 4.25 -12.34 0.92
CA MET A 82 3.99 -12.42 -0.51
C MET A 82 4.99 -11.59 -1.30
N TYR A 83 5.38 -10.43 -0.77
CA TYR A 83 6.27 -9.47 -1.40
C TYR A 83 7.45 -9.13 -0.49
N ALA A 84 8.66 -9.11 -1.04
CA ALA A 84 9.83 -8.55 -0.40
C ALA A 84 10.55 -7.60 -1.36
N VAL A 85 11.14 -6.53 -0.84
CA VAL A 85 11.89 -5.56 -1.63
C VAL A 85 13.39 -5.79 -1.42
N ALA A 86 14.13 -6.03 -2.49
CA ALA A 86 15.58 -6.11 -2.45
C ALA A 86 16.19 -4.70 -2.26
N PRO A 87 17.42 -4.59 -1.72
CA PRO A 87 18.09 -3.30 -1.66
C PRO A 87 18.21 -2.65 -3.05
N ASP A 88 17.98 -1.34 -3.15
CA ASP A 88 18.05 -0.61 -4.42
C ASP A 88 19.41 -0.75 -5.13
N VAL A 89 19.37 -0.85 -6.47
CA VAL A 89 20.56 -0.74 -7.33
C VAL A 89 21.00 0.73 -7.36
N GLU A 90 21.74 1.12 -6.34
CA GLU A 90 22.29 2.47 -6.17
C GLU A 90 23.50 2.46 -5.22
N ASN A 91 24.17 3.62 -5.10
CA ASN A 91 25.23 3.86 -4.10
C ASN A 91 26.40 2.87 -4.21
N GLY A 92 26.75 2.50 -5.45
CA GLY A 92 27.85 1.56 -5.73
C GLY A 92 27.48 0.09 -5.62
N ARG A 93 26.22 -0.26 -5.29
CA ARG A 93 25.69 -1.61 -5.47
C ARG A 93 25.33 -1.80 -6.94
N ASP A 94 26.04 -2.70 -7.60
CA ASP A 94 25.74 -3.06 -8.99
C ASP A 94 24.53 -4.01 -9.07
N VAL A 95 23.95 -4.09 -10.27
CA VAL A 95 22.77 -4.92 -10.53
C VAL A 95 23.04 -6.38 -10.18
N SER A 96 24.22 -6.93 -10.49
CA SER A 96 24.56 -8.33 -10.17
C SER A 96 24.50 -8.62 -8.68
N THR A 97 25.03 -7.73 -7.84
CA THR A 97 25.00 -7.88 -6.39
C THR A 97 23.57 -7.86 -5.86
N VAL A 98 22.73 -6.95 -6.38
CA VAL A 98 21.32 -6.88 -5.97
C VAL A 98 20.53 -8.10 -6.44
N LEU A 99 20.85 -8.66 -7.61
CA LEU A 99 20.22 -9.90 -8.09
C LEU A 99 20.60 -11.11 -7.22
N GLU A 100 21.84 -11.20 -6.73
CA GLU A 100 22.24 -12.22 -5.75
C GLU A 100 21.48 -12.10 -4.41
N TYR A 101 21.13 -10.88 -4.00
CA TYR A 101 20.26 -10.64 -2.86
C TYR A 101 18.81 -11.02 -3.17
N ALA A 102 18.33 -10.69 -4.36
CA ALA A 102 16.99 -11.04 -4.80
C ALA A 102 16.79 -12.56 -4.85
N ASP A 103 17.77 -13.33 -5.35
CA ASP A 103 17.75 -14.80 -5.36
C ASP A 103 17.58 -15.39 -3.94
N GLN A 104 18.23 -14.78 -2.96
CA GLN A 104 18.13 -15.21 -1.56
C GLN A 104 16.77 -14.89 -0.94
N LEU A 105 16.18 -13.74 -1.29
CA LEU A 105 14.84 -13.36 -0.85
C LEU A 105 13.76 -14.22 -1.53
N ASP A 106 13.93 -14.58 -2.81
CA ASP A 106 12.99 -15.37 -3.61
C ASP A 106 12.76 -16.77 -3.02
N SER A 107 13.77 -17.32 -2.32
CA SER A 107 13.63 -18.57 -1.58
C SER A 107 12.66 -18.51 -0.40
N HIS A 108 12.22 -17.31 -0.01
CA HIS A 108 11.43 -17.05 1.21
C HIS A 108 10.20 -16.16 0.99
N ALA A 109 10.16 -15.36 -0.07
CA ALA A 109 9.03 -14.54 -0.48
C ALA A 109 8.31 -15.13 -1.70
N GLY A 110 7.08 -14.66 -1.98
CA GLY A 110 6.36 -15.06 -3.19
C GLY A 110 6.81 -14.32 -4.46
N VAL A 111 7.17 -13.04 -4.31
CA VAL A 111 7.65 -12.15 -5.38
C VAL A 111 8.69 -11.21 -4.77
N VAL A 112 9.84 -11.09 -5.41
CA VAL A 112 10.84 -10.09 -5.05
C VAL A 112 10.75 -8.89 -5.98
N ILE A 113 10.81 -7.70 -5.38
CA ILE A 113 10.79 -6.42 -6.07
C ILE A 113 12.22 -5.86 -6.09
N VAL A 114 12.70 -5.46 -7.27
CA VAL A 114 14.04 -4.86 -7.44
C VAL A 114 13.87 -3.45 -8.01
N VAL A 115 14.59 -2.48 -7.44
CA VAL A 115 14.51 -1.06 -7.81
C VAL A 115 15.78 -0.63 -8.55
N PRO A 116 15.74 -0.49 -9.89
CA PRO A 116 16.94 -0.22 -10.69
C PRO A 116 17.18 1.29 -10.83
N LYS A 117 17.76 1.94 -9.81
CA LYS A 117 18.03 3.39 -9.84
C LYS A 117 19.23 3.76 -10.72
N ASP A 118 20.32 3.01 -10.61
CA ASP A 118 21.57 3.22 -11.35
C ASP A 118 21.79 2.19 -12.49
N ALA A 119 20.78 1.37 -12.79
CA ALA A 119 20.80 0.38 -13.89
C ALA A 119 19.52 0.49 -14.74
N HIS A 120 19.57 0.06 -16.00
CA HIS A 120 18.38 0.11 -16.84
C HIS A 120 17.36 -0.94 -16.36
N PRO A 121 16.04 -0.68 -16.39
CA PRO A 121 15.04 -1.63 -15.91
C PRO A 121 15.10 -3.02 -16.55
N GLU A 122 15.48 -3.10 -17.83
CA GLU A 122 15.65 -4.38 -18.56
C GLU A 122 16.86 -5.20 -18.05
N ASP A 123 17.83 -4.59 -17.35
CA ASP A 123 19.00 -5.29 -16.81
C ASP A 123 18.66 -6.19 -15.61
N VAL A 124 17.50 -6.00 -14.99
CA VAL A 124 17.02 -6.78 -13.84
C VAL A 124 16.48 -8.15 -14.27
N GLY A 125 15.94 -8.26 -15.48
CA GLY A 125 15.28 -9.47 -16.00
C GLY A 125 13.84 -9.66 -15.51
N ASP A 126 13.16 -10.65 -16.09
CA ASP A 126 11.71 -10.89 -15.90
C ASP A 126 11.38 -11.80 -14.70
N ASP A 127 12.41 -12.40 -14.08
CA ASP A 127 12.24 -13.21 -12.87
C ASP A 127 11.79 -12.37 -11.66
N TYR A 128 12.04 -11.05 -11.70
CA TYR A 128 11.76 -10.11 -10.63
C TYR A 128 10.75 -9.05 -11.04
N ARG A 129 10.01 -8.54 -10.05
CA ARG A 129 9.10 -7.42 -10.27
C ARG A 129 9.88 -6.10 -10.23
N ILE A 130 9.71 -5.26 -11.24
CA ILE A 130 10.43 -3.98 -11.32
C ILE A 130 9.75 -2.93 -10.44
N GLY A 131 10.50 -2.38 -9.48
CA GLY A 131 10.06 -1.29 -8.63
C GLY A 131 10.23 0.08 -9.32
N ILE A 132 9.17 0.89 -9.28
CA ILE A 132 9.21 2.30 -9.70
C ILE A 132 8.99 3.19 -8.46
N PRO A 133 10.01 3.90 -7.97
CA PRO A 133 9.85 4.86 -6.88
C PRO A 133 8.93 6.01 -7.30
N CYS A 134 7.78 6.12 -6.64
CA CYS A 134 6.76 7.14 -6.88
C CYS A 134 6.83 8.31 -5.89
N GLN A 135 7.85 8.34 -5.03
CA GLN A 135 8.07 9.41 -4.06
C GLN A 135 9.39 10.15 -4.32
N ASP A 136 9.30 11.46 -4.52
CA ASP A 136 10.45 12.28 -4.89
C ASP A 136 11.55 12.30 -3.82
N ARG A 137 11.18 12.14 -2.53
CA ARG A 137 12.15 12.13 -1.41
C ARG A 137 13.17 10.99 -1.47
N PHE A 138 12.88 9.92 -2.23
CA PHE A 138 13.75 8.76 -2.39
C PHE A 138 14.42 8.71 -3.77
N GLY A 139 14.46 9.83 -4.48
CA GLY A 139 15.12 9.98 -5.78
C GLY A 139 14.17 10.17 -6.96
N GLY A 140 12.85 10.04 -6.75
CA GLY A 140 11.87 10.10 -7.84
C GLY A 140 12.08 8.98 -8.87
N VAL A 141 11.38 9.04 -10.01
CA VAL A 141 11.52 8.03 -11.06
C VAL A 141 12.86 8.23 -11.79
N PRO A 142 13.81 7.28 -11.72
CA PRO A 142 15.16 7.45 -12.26
C PRO A 142 15.19 7.42 -13.80
N TRP A 143 14.23 6.72 -14.41
CA TRP A 143 14.13 6.55 -15.86
C TRP A 143 12.85 7.16 -16.42
N SER A 144 12.83 7.39 -17.73
CA SER A 144 11.57 7.78 -18.39
C SER A 144 10.55 6.63 -18.25
N ILE A 145 9.25 6.95 -18.16
CA ILE A 145 8.21 5.91 -18.07
C ILE A 145 8.26 4.92 -19.25
N TRP A 146 8.80 5.35 -20.40
CA TRP A 146 8.93 4.54 -21.59
C TRP A 146 10.00 3.44 -21.45
N GLU A 147 10.98 3.61 -20.57
CA GLU A 147 12.00 2.57 -20.30
C GLU A 147 11.39 1.37 -19.57
N TYR A 148 10.28 1.57 -18.85
CA TYR A 148 9.60 0.51 -18.09
C TYR A 148 8.52 -0.21 -18.90
N ARG A 149 8.23 0.21 -20.13
CA ARG A 149 7.07 -0.30 -20.90
C ARG A 149 7.16 -1.77 -21.26
N ASN A 150 8.38 -2.30 -21.33
CA ASN A 150 8.67 -3.69 -21.69
C ASN A 150 8.75 -4.60 -20.46
N CYS A 151 8.82 -4.04 -19.25
CA CYS A 151 8.88 -4.84 -18.03
C CYS A 151 7.58 -5.62 -17.85
N GLU A 152 7.68 -6.94 -17.66
CA GLU A 152 6.50 -7.79 -17.55
C GLU A 152 5.64 -7.48 -16.32
N GLN A 153 6.27 -7.06 -15.22
CA GLN A 153 5.58 -6.78 -13.97
C GLN A 153 6.20 -5.58 -13.27
N VAL A 154 5.35 -4.60 -12.92
CA VAL A 154 5.77 -3.39 -12.23
C VAL A 154 5.11 -3.27 -10.85
N HIS A 155 5.90 -2.89 -9.86
CA HIS A 155 5.43 -2.44 -8.55
C HIS A 155 5.67 -0.94 -8.39
N LEU A 156 4.65 -0.18 -7.97
CA LEU A 156 4.79 1.27 -7.72
C LEU A 156 5.08 1.51 -6.25
N LEU A 157 6.27 2.05 -5.96
CA LEU A 157 6.84 2.18 -4.62
C LEU A 157 6.48 3.52 -3.96
N GLY A 158 5.77 3.48 -2.84
CA GLY A 158 5.39 4.66 -2.07
C GLY A 158 4.64 5.72 -2.89
N GLY A 159 4.70 6.98 -2.48
CA GLY A 159 3.98 8.07 -3.17
C GLY A 159 2.47 8.07 -2.93
N SER A 160 1.70 8.81 -3.73
CA SER A 160 0.24 8.94 -3.57
C SER A 160 -0.54 8.14 -4.62
N PRO A 161 -1.78 7.70 -4.32
CA PRO A 161 -2.67 7.10 -5.31
C PRO A 161 -2.90 7.97 -6.57
N VAL A 162 -2.85 9.30 -6.44
CA VAL A 162 -2.87 10.24 -7.58
C VAL A 162 -1.67 9.96 -8.49
N ARG A 163 -0.47 9.94 -7.90
CA ARG A 163 0.77 9.68 -8.63
C ARG A 163 0.74 8.32 -9.28
N HIS A 164 0.25 7.29 -8.59
CA HIS A 164 0.14 5.95 -9.16
C HIS A 164 -0.80 5.88 -10.37
N ALA A 165 -1.89 6.66 -10.36
CA ALA A 165 -2.85 6.70 -11.45
C ALA A 165 -2.21 7.14 -12.78
N ASP A 166 -1.15 7.97 -12.72
CA ASP A 166 -0.40 8.39 -13.90
C ASP A 166 0.26 7.19 -14.62
N PHE A 167 0.60 6.11 -13.92
CA PHE A 167 1.31 4.95 -14.49
C PHE A 167 0.38 3.90 -15.12
N LYS A 168 -0.90 3.91 -14.75
CA LYS A 168 -1.87 2.85 -15.05
C LYS A 168 -1.97 2.47 -16.54
N HIS A 169 -1.71 3.42 -17.43
CA HIS A 169 -1.88 3.23 -18.87
C HIS A 169 -0.56 3.04 -19.63
N TYR A 170 0.59 3.11 -18.95
CA TYR A 170 1.90 3.10 -19.61
C TYR A 170 2.73 1.86 -19.29
N VAL A 171 2.52 1.23 -18.12
CA VAL A 171 3.30 0.07 -17.68
C VAL A 171 2.39 -1.00 -17.10
N ASN A 172 2.87 -2.25 -17.08
CA ASN A 172 2.12 -3.38 -16.56
C ASN A 172 2.16 -3.44 -15.02
N VAL A 173 1.47 -2.51 -14.37
CA VAL A 173 1.38 -2.45 -12.91
C VAL A 173 0.70 -3.72 -12.38
N ARG A 174 1.34 -4.39 -11.43
CA ARG A 174 0.85 -5.61 -10.74
C ARG A 174 0.66 -5.43 -9.24
N SER A 175 1.24 -4.38 -8.68
CA SER A 175 1.08 -4.06 -7.27
C SER A 175 1.45 -2.60 -7.02
N VAL A 176 0.86 -2.00 -5.99
CA VAL A 176 1.17 -0.63 -5.54
C VAL A 176 1.25 -0.62 -4.03
N ASP A 177 2.19 0.09 -3.44
CA ASP A 177 2.19 0.39 -2.00
C ASP A 177 2.08 1.89 -1.74
N THR A 178 1.41 2.26 -0.65
CA THR A 178 1.40 3.64 -0.20
C THR A 178 1.12 3.77 1.30
N ALA A 179 1.87 4.65 1.96
CA ALA A 179 1.56 5.15 3.30
C ALA A 179 0.72 6.44 3.28
N SER A 180 0.48 7.04 2.10
CA SER A 180 -0.21 8.34 2.00
C SER A 180 -1.68 8.28 2.46
N ILE A 181 -2.33 7.13 2.34
CA ILE A 181 -3.70 6.92 2.82
C ILE A 181 -3.79 7.00 4.35
N VAL A 182 -2.73 6.59 5.06
CA VAL A 182 -2.63 6.71 6.52
C VAL A 182 -2.55 8.18 6.90
N LYS A 183 -1.69 8.94 6.22
CA LYS A 183 -1.57 10.40 6.43
C LYS A 183 -2.89 11.13 6.13
N ALA A 184 -3.58 10.75 5.06
CA ALA A 184 -4.87 11.34 4.70
C ALA A 184 -5.96 11.01 5.73
N ALA A 185 -6.03 9.77 6.21
CA ALA A 185 -7.01 9.31 7.19
C ALA A 185 -6.96 10.11 8.50
N TYR A 186 -5.77 10.50 8.97
CA TYR A 186 -5.62 11.38 10.16
C TYR A 186 -6.34 12.72 10.01
N ARG A 187 -6.55 13.18 8.78
CA ARG A 187 -7.25 14.44 8.46
C ARG A 187 -8.70 14.22 8.01
N GLY A 188 -9.23 13.00 8.20
CA GLY A 188 -10.55 12.58 7.72
C GLY A 188 -10.64 12.43 6.20
N GLY A 189 -9.49 12.33 5.52
CA GLY A 189 -9.41 12.17 4.08
C GLY A 189 -9.33 10.71 3.67
N PHE A 190 -9.94 10.36 2.54
CA PHE A 190 -9.84 9.02 1.95
C PHE A 190 -9.77 9.08 0.43
N TRP A 191 -9.16 8.07 -0.19
CA TRP A 191 -9.06 7.96 -1.64
C TRP A 191 -10.25 7.19 -2.22
N ASN A 192 -10.93 7.73 -3.22
CA ASN A 192 -11.98 7.00 -3.93
C ASN A 192 -12.12 7.46 -5.38
N GLU A 193 -12.42 6.51 -6.28
CA GLU A 193 -12.71 6.78 -7.70
C GLU A 193 -11.65 7.64 -8.42
N GLY A 194 -10.38 7.52 -8.02
CA GLY A 194 -9.29 8.27 -8.63
C GLY A 194 -9.09 9.70 -8.08
N GLY A 195 -9.65 10.02 -6.91
CA GLY A 195 -9.46 11.31 -6.24
C GLY A 195 -9.50 11.24 -4.72
N TRP A 196 -9.02 12.29 -4.05
CA TRP A 196 -9.14 12.46 -2.61
C TRP A 196 -10.49 13.06 -2.24
N HIS A 197 -11.09 12.56 -1.17
CA HIS A 197 -12.37 13.02 -0.60
C HIS A 197 -12.21 13.23 0.90
N LYS A 198 -13.13 13.96 1.51
CA LYS A 198 -13.18 14.20 2.97
C LYS A 198 -14.58 13.89 3.49
N ASP A 199 -14.66 13.13 4.59
CA ASP A 199 -15.93 12.75 5.22
C ASP A 199 -15.72 12.39 6.70
N THR A 200 -16.79 12.04 7.41
CA THR A 200 -16.85 11.74 8.86
C THR A 200 -16.70 10.24 9.17
N LEU A 201 -15.96 9.51 8.32
CA LEU A 201 -15.74 8.06 8.45
C LEU A 201 -14.85 7.67 9.65
N GLY A 202 -14.21 8.65 10.29
CA GLY A 202 -13.14 8.42 11.25
C GLY A 202 -11.86 7.89 10.56
N PHE A 203 -10.81 7.70 11.34
CA PHE A 203 -9.50 7.27 10.83
C PHE A 203 -9.57 5.89 10.16
N TYR A 204 -10.07 4.88 10.87
CA TYR A 204 -10.13 3.50 10.33
C TYR A 204 -11.10 3.36 9.15
N GLY A 205 -12.26 4.01 9.21
CA GLY A 205 -13.19 4.02 8.08
C GLY A 205 -12.61 4.70 6.84
N SER A 206 -11.78 5.74 7.02
CA SER A 206 -11.05 6.39 5.92
C SER A 206 -10.00 5.48 5.30
N LEU A 207 -9.30 4.65 6.10
CA LEU A 207 -8.36 3.64 5.59
C LEU A 207 -9.08 2.57 4.76
N GLU A 208 -10.15 2.00 5.32
CA GLU A 208 -10.98 0.99 4.65
C GLU A 208 -11.51 1.52 3.31
N ALA A 209 -12.09 2.72 3.31
CA ALA A 209 -12.61 3.37 2.12
C ALA A 209 -11.50 3.67 1.09
N SER A 210 -10.30 4.05 1.54
CA SER A 210 -9.16 4.31 0.67
C SER A 210 -8.70 3.05 -0.05
N ILE A 211 -8.53 1.96 0.68
CA ILE A 211 -8.10 0.67 0.12
C ILE A 211 -9.16 0.12 -0.85
N ASP A 212 -10.44 0.15 -0.48
CA ASP A 212 -11.53 -0.28 -1.35
C ASP A 212 -11.63 0.61 -2.61
N GLY A 213 -11.44 1.93 -2.47
CA GLY A 213 -11.36 2.87 -3.58
C GLY A 213 -10.20 2.60 -4.53
N MET A 214 -9.01 2.31 -4.00
CA MET A 214 -7.84 1.92 -4.79
C MET A 214 -8.06 0.58 -5.50
N ASN A 215 -8.60 -0.42 -4.80
CA ASN A 215 -8.94 -1.72 -5.37
C ASN A 215 -9.90 -1.58 -6.55
N ARG A 216 -10.98 -0.79 -6.41
CA ARG A 216 -11.89 -0.50 -7.52
C ARG A 216 -11.21 0.23 -8.66
N PHE A 217 -10.36 1.22 -8.35
CA PHE A 217 -9.66 2.00 -9.36
C PHE A 217 -8.79 1.07 -10.22
N TRP A 218 -7.97 0.22 -9.62
CA TRP A 218 -7.06 -0.65 -10.35
C TRP A 218 -7.76 -1.83 -11.02
N ASN A 219 -8.74 -2.43 -10.35
CA ASN A 219 -9.34 -3.72 -10.75
C ASN A 219 -10.74 -3.59 -11.37
N GLY A 220 -11.06 -2.42 -11.96
CA GLY A 220 -12.26 -2.25 -12.79
C GLY A 220 -13.59 -2.27 -12.02
N GLY A 221 -13.60 -1.77 -10.77
CA GLY A 221 -14.82 -1.62 -9.98
C GLY A 221 -15.26 -2.88 -9.20
N VAL A 222 -14.55 -4.00 -9.35
CA VAL A 222 -14.77 -5.19 -8.51
C VAL A 222 -13.95 -5.03 -7.24
N SER A 223 -14.60 -5.01 -6.08
CA SER A 223 -13.91 -5.21 -4.79
C SER A 223 -13.55 -6.70 -4.71
N VAL A 224 -12.40 -7.07 -5.30
CA VAL A 224 -12.04 -8.47 -5.55
C VAL A 224 -11.70 -9.22 -4.26
N PHE A 225 -11.38 -8.51 -3.18
CA PHE A 225 -10.84 -9.12 -1.96
C PHE A 225 -11.58 -8.78 -0.67
N GLY A 226 -12.35 -7.69 -0.63
CA GLY A 226 -13.11 -7.29 0.56
C GLY A 226 -14.16 -8.32 1.00
N GLN A 227 -14.68 -9.15 0.09
CA GLN A 227 -15.70 -10.15 0.43
C GLN A 227 -15.14 -11.50 0.93
N GLU A 228 -13.98 -11.95 0.45
CA GLU A 228 -13.43 -13.26 0.81
C GLU A 228 -12.51 -13.20 2.04
N ARG A 229 -11.73 -12.13 2.22
CA ARG A 229 -10.84 -11.96 3.38
C ARG A 229 -11.56 -11.46 4.64
N ALA A 230 -12.57 -10.59 4.52
CA ALA A 230 -13.41 -10.22 5.65
C ALA A 230 -14.17 -11.42 6.26
N ARG A 231 -14.40 -12.49 5.47
CA ARG A 231 -14.99 -13.76 5.95
C ARG A 231 -13.99 -14.69 6.62
N ALA A 232 -12.68 -14.43 6.50
CA ALA A 232 -11.61 -15.23 7.09
C ALA A 232 -11.15 -14.71 8.47
N LEU A 233 -11.84 -13.71 9.03
CA LEU A 233 -11.61 -13.26 10.41
C LEU A 233 -11.94 -14.38 11.40
N PRO A 234 -11.15 -14.59 12.46
CA PRO A 234 -11.53 -15.51 13.52
C PRO A 234 -12.84 -15.03 14.15
N ALA A 235 -13.86 -15.88 14.13
CA ALA A 235 -15.14 -15.63 14.78
C ALA A 235 -14.91 -15.36 16.28
N GLY A 236 -15.32 -14.20 16.80
CA GLY A 236 -15.18 -13.95 18.24
C GLY A 236 -15.46 -12.57 18.82
N THR A 237 -15.63 -11.50 18.06
CA THR A 237 -15.86 -10.16 18.64
C THR A 237 -17.24 -9.63 18.24
N GLU A 238 -18.28 -10.01 19.00
CA GLU A 238 -19.63 -9.45 18.86
C GLU A 238 -19.90 -8.34 19.88
N LEU A 239 -20.61 -7.29 19.46
CA LEU A 239 -21.12 -6.23 20.33
C LEU A 239 -22.30 -6.73 21.16
N PRO A 240 -22.53 -6.19 22.37
CA PRO A 240 -23.75 -6.45 23.12
C PRO A 240 -25.01 -6.07 22.33
N GLU A 241 -25.99 -6.98 22.30
CA GLU A 241 -27.22 -6.91 21.48
C GLU A 241 -28.02 -5.60 21.63
N GLN A 242 -27.96 -4.99 22.81
CA GLN A 242 -28.68 -3.76 23.13
C GLN A 242 -28.13 -2.52 22.39
N GLU A 243 -26.82 -2.48 22.16
CA GLU A 243 -26.14 -1.38 21.46
C GLU A 243 -26.33 -1.48 19.94
N ARG A 244 -26.49 -2.71 19.44
CA ARG A 244 -26.84 -3.02 18.05
C ARG A 244 -28.24 -2.51 17.67
N GLU A 245 -29.22 -2.67 18.56
CA GLU A 245 -30.60 -2.22 18.31
C GLU A 245 -30.73 -0.69 18.27
N GLU A 246 -29.99 0.05 19.10
CA GLU A 246 -30.05 1.53 19.11
C GLU A 246 -29.52 2.17 17.82
N LEU A 247 -28.45 1.64 17.24
CA LEU A 247 -27.83 2.17 16.02
C LEU A 247 -28.68 1.90 14.77
N LEU A 248 -29.34 0.74 14.70
CA LEU A 248 -30.27 0.40 13.63
C LEU A 248 -31.50 1.30 13.63
N THR A 249 -31.98 1.70 14.81
CA THR A 249 -33.20 2.50 14.98
C THR A 249 -33.02 3.96 14.53
N ARG A 250 -31.77 4.46 14.46
CA ARG A 250 -31.47 5.85 14.05
C ARG A 250 -31.24 6.03 12.55
N GLY A 251 -31.13 4.94 11.78
CA GLY A 251 -30.95 4.98 10.31
C GLY A 251 -29.62 5.55 9.84
N GLU A 252 -28.61 5.64 10.72
CA GLU A 252 -27.34 6.31 10.45
C GLU A 252 -26.30 5.41 9.75
N ILE A 253 -26.51 4.09 9.66
CA ILE A 253 -25.50 3.14 9.17
C ILE A 253 -26.14 1.91 8.48
N PRO A 254 -25.69 1.47 7.29
CA PRO A 254 -26.07 0.17 6.73
C PRO A 254 -25.54 -0.98 7.59
N ASP A 255 -26.36 -2.00 7.85
CA ASP A 255 -26.15 -3.15 8.77
C ASP A 255 -24.73 -3.80 8.74
N ARG A 256 -23.98 -3.68 7.63
CA ARG A 256 -22.60 -4.16 7.47
C ARG A 256 -21.51 -3.33 8.16
N TRP A 257 -21.85 -2.18 8.73
CA TRP A 257 -20.91 -1.19 9.29
C TRP A 257 -21.15 -0.93 10.80
N LEU A 258 -21.93 -1.79 11.48
CA LEU A 258 -22.29 -1.64 12.90
C LEU A 258 -21.14 -1.93 13.88
N HIS A 259 -19.97 -2.28 13.38
CA HIS A 259 -18.76 -2.44 14.18
C HIS A 259 -17.87 -1.23 13.89
N ILE A 260 -17.43 -0.52 14.93
CA ILE A 260 -16.38 0.53 14.97
C ILE A 260 -16.93 1.92 15.37
N LYS A 261 -16.62 2.32 16.61
CA LYS A 261 -16.32 3.72 16.97
C LYS A 261 -15.27 3.73 18.07
N TYR A 262 -14.13 4.40 17.87
CA TYR A 262 -13.25 4.82 18.97
C TYR A 262 -12.47 6.12 18.69
N PRO A 263 -12.11 6.87 19.76
CA PRO A 263 -11.40 8.15 19.69
C PRO A 263 -9.89 7.96 19.48
N ILE A 264 -9.19 9.04 19.07
CA ILE A 264 -7.74 9.07 18.82
C ILE A 264 -7.06 9.98 19.86
N GLU A 265 -5.94 9.54 20.44
CA GLU A 265 -4.94 10.43 21.04
C GLU A 265 -3.86 10.75 19.99
N LEU A 266 -3.61 12.04 19.77
CA LEU A 266 -2.94 12.61 18.58
C LEU A 266 -1.42 12.78 18.72
N GLU A 267 -0.78 12.39 19.82
CA GLU A 267 0.48 13.01 20.23
C GLU A 267 1.78 12.38 19.67
N ALA A 268 1.74 11.32 18.84
CA ALA A 268 2.96 10.54 18.54
C ALA A 268 3.53 10.63 17.09
N ILE A 269 2.97 11.43 16.17
CA ILE A 269 3.36 11.36 14.73
C ILE A 269 3.68 12.74 14.10
N GLU A 270 3.76 13.82 14.89
CA GLU A 270 4.03 15.16 14.34
C GLU A 270 5.44 15.29 13.71
N ASP A 271 6.41 14.45 14.10
CA ASP A 271 7.79 14.49 13.58
C ASP A 271 7.99 13.82 12.20
N GLN A 272 6.95 13.20 11.62
CA GLN A 272 7.01 12.56 10.29
C GLN A 272 6.30 13.36 9.18
N ILE A 273 5.83 14.58 9.49
CA ILE A 273 5.04 15.40 8.57
C ILE A 273 5.93 16.42 7.87
N ASP A 274 6.25 16.18 6.58
CA ASP A 274 6.80 17.22 5.71
C ASP A 274 5.67 18.18 5.31
N PRO A 275 5.75 19.48 5.65
CA PRO A 275 4.72 20.47 5.28
C PRO A 275 4.57 20.68 3.76
N ASN A 276 5.52 20.22 2.94
CA ASN A 276 5.44 20.28 1.48
C ASN A 276 4.72 19.08 0.85
N GLU A 277 4.52 17.98 1.59
CA GLU A 277 3.73 16.82 1.16
C GLU A 277 2.26 17.00 1.50
N ASN A 278 1.65 18.13 1.09
CA ASN A 278 0.21 18.29 1.23
C ASN A 278 -0.48 17.25 0.31
N PRO A 279 -1.22 16.25 0.84
CA PRO A 279 -1.99 15.35 -0.01
C PRO A 279 -3.11 16.09 -0.76
N TRP A 280 -3.39 17.33 -0.36
CA TRP A 280 -4.31 18.24 -1.02
C TRP A 280 -3.55 19.19 -1.96
N PRO A 281 -4.13 19.58 -3.11
CA PRO A 281 -3.66 20.77 -3.82
C PRO A 281 -3.73 21.99 -2.87
N PRO A 282 -3.00 23.09 -3.15
CA PRO A 282 -2.99 24.29 -2.32
C PRO A 282 -4.41 24.72 -1.90
N SER A 283 -4.55 25.14 -0.64
CA SER A 283 -5.82 25.42 0.07
C SER A 283 -6.79 26.35 -0.66
N ASP A 284 -6.31 27.10 -1.64
CA ASP A 284 -7.06 28.11 -2.37
C ASP A 284 -7.95 27.51 -3.49
N THR A 285 -7.98 26.17 -3.61
CA THR A 285 -8.72 25.43 -4.66
C THR A 285 -9.94 24.64 -4.18
N LEU A 286 -10.22 24.60 -2.86
CA LEU A 286 -11.32 23.80 -2.31
C LEU A 286 -12.40 24.71 -1.72
N GLY A 287 -13.48 24.93 -2.49
CA GLY A 287 -14.75 25.35 -1.93
C GLY A 287 -15.44 24.17 -1.24
N ASP A 288 -16.21 24.44 -0.18
CA ASP A 288 -17.04 23.43 0.48
C ASP A 288 -17.97 22.75 -0.53
N GLY A 289 -17.63 21.52 -0.94
CA GLY A 289 -18.45 20.66 -1.80
C GLY A 289 -17.86 20.28 -3.17
N ASP A 290 -16.64 20.71 -3.52
CA ASP A 290 -16.13 20.49 -4.88
C ASP A 290 -15.33 19.18 -5.03
N ARG A 291 -15.82 18.32 -5.94
CA ARG A 291 -14.98 17.31 -6.61
C ARG A 291 -13.88 18.04 -7.35
N VAL A 292 -12.62 17.66 -7.15
CA VAL A 292 -11.55 18.06 -8.08
C VAL A 292 -11.81 17.31 -9.40
N PRO A 293 -12.14 18.00 -10.52
CA PRO A 293 -12.33 17.32 -11.78
C PRO A 293 -11.01 16.70 -12.22
N PHE A 294 -11.06 15.44 -12.66
CA PHE A 294 -10.03 14.80 -13.46
C PHE A 294 -9.62 15.76 -14.59
N PRO A 295 -8.32 16.04 -14.83
CA PRO A 295 -7.93 16.73 -16.04
C PRO A 295 -8.32 15.85 -17.22
N GLY A 296 -9.43 16.22 -17.86
CA GLY A 296 -9.93 15.55 -19.04
C GLY A 296 -8.88 15.56 -20.14
N ARG A 297 -8.81 14.44 -20.85
CA ARG A 297 -8.16 14.25 -22.16
C ARG A 297 -7.92 15.57 -22.88
N ALA A 298 -6.70 16.09 -22.79
CA ALA A 298 -6.24 17.02 -23.78
C ALA A 298 -5.82 16.18 -24.99
N ALA A 299 -6.66 16.22 -26.02
CA ALA A 299 -6.26 15.79 -27.34
C ALA A 299 -5.10 16.68 -27.78
N PHE A 300 -3.92 16.10 -27.99
CA PHE A 300 -2.85 16.73 -28.72
C PHE A 300 -2.46 15.82 -29.89
N TYR A 301 -2.54 16.43 -31.08
CA TYR A 301 -1.96 15.96 -32.33
C TYR A 301 -0.45 15.87 -32.23
#